data_AF-A0A848SG67-F1
#
_entry.id   AF-A0A848SG67-F1
#
_cell.length_a   1.000
_cell.length_b   1.000
_cell.length_c   1.000
_cell.angle_alpha   90.00
_cell.angle_beta   90.00
_cell.angle_gamma   90.00
#
_symmetry.space_group_name_H-M   'P 1'
#
loop_
_entity.id
_entity.type
_entity.pdbx_description
1 polymer ?
#
loop_
_entity_poly.entity_id
_entity_poly.type
_entity_poly.pdbx_seq_one_letter_code
_entity_poly.pdbx_strand_id
1 'polypeptide(L)'
;MGEAIDNTPNNGDGNSSHLHDWRKAMSDNVALALIVYTGLQIFVTVNAIKEGVSSTLPYFALVFLVAAIIPACRWFERRWVNLSDEEAHDEALSGAFRRDQILLWVIAIGLPFLLTAIAKAIFAATA
;
A
#
# COMPACT_ATOMS: atom_id res chain seq x y z
N MET A 1 -46.90 -7.74 -32.82
CA MET A 1 -45.46 -7.37 -32.79
C MET A 1 -45.15 -6.84 -31.39
N GLY A 2 -44.27 -7.48 -30.63
CA GLY A 2 -43.93 -7.00 -29.29
C GLY A 2 -43.02 -7.88 -28.42
N GLU A 3 -42.34 -8.89 -28.95
CA GLU A 3 -41.31 -9.65 -28.21
C GLU A 3 -39.95 -9.50 -28.87
N ALA A 4 -39.37 -8.32 -28.72
CA ALA A 4 -37.93 -8.11 -28.91
C ALA A 4 -37.46 -7.23 -27.76
N ILE A 5 -37.47 -7.80 -26.55
CA ILE A 5 -36.83 -7.19 -25.38
C ILE A 5 -35.89 -8.20 -24.76
N ASP A 6 -34.61 -7.90 -24.98
CA ASP A 6 -33.49 -8.18 -24.10
C ASP A 6 -33.11 -9.65 -23.89
N ASN A 7 -32.33 -10.17 -24.83
CA ASN A 7 -31.40 -11.26 -24.56
C ASN A 7 -30.01 -10.65 -24.42
N THR A 8 -29.82 -9.78 -23.42
CA THR A 8 -28.49 -9.41 -22.97
C THR A 8 -27.96 -10.65 -22.22
N PRO A 9 -26.85 -11.28 -22.66
CA PRO A 9 -26.19 -12.27 -21.82
C PRO A 9 -25.78 -11.55 -20.54
N ASN A 10 -26.52 -11.81 -19.48
CA ASN A 10 -26.19 -11.44 -18.13
C ASN A 10 -24.87 -12.15 -17.80
N ASN A 11 -23.75 -11.49 -18.11
CA ASN A 11 -22.42 -11.83 -17.59
C ASN A 11 -22.36 -11.45 -16.10
N GLY A 12 -23.37 -11.90 -15.35
CA GLY A 12 -23.54 -11.76 -13.92
C GLY A 12 -22.79 -12.85 -13.16
N ASP A 13 -21.75 -13.41 -13.77
CA ASP A 13 -20.75 -14.35 -13.27
C ASP A 13 -19.85 -13.69 -12.19
N GLY A 14 -20.27 -12.57 -11.60
CA GLY A 14 -19.65 -11.95 -10.44
C GLY A 14 -19.81 -12.77 -9.14
N ASN A 15 -20.40 -13.97 -9.23
CA ASN A 15 -20.45 -14.96 -8.16
C ASN A 15 -19.38 -16.04 -8.37
N SER A 16 -18.13 -15.64 -8.62
CA SER A 16 -17.00 -16.51 -8.30
C SER A 16 -16.96 -16.60 -6.78
N SER A 17 -17.36 -17.76 -6.28
CA SER A 17 -17.14 -18.25 -4.93
C SER A 17 -16.11 -17.42 -4.14
N HIS A 18 -16.54 -16.86 -3.02
CA HIS A 18 -15.72 -16.34 -1.93
C HIS A 18 -14.79 -17.43 -1.35
N LEU A 19 -13.93 -18.00 -2.18
CA LEU A 19 -12.75 -18.68 -1.73
C LEU A 19 -11.77 -17.56 -1.37
N HIS A 20 -11.29 -17.56 -0.13
CA HIS A 20 -10.32 -16.58 0.37
C HIS A 20 -9.06 -16.63 -0.50
N ASP A 21 -8.99 -15.81 -1.54
CA ASP A 21 -7.77 -15.68 -2.34
C ASP A 21 -6.84 -14.68 -1.63
N TRP A 22 -5.85 -15.23 -0.91
CA TRP A 22 -4.86 -14.45 -0.19
C TRP A 22 -4.07 -13.50 -1.11
N ARG A 23 -3.90 -13.85 -2.41
CA ARG A 23 -3.18 -13.00 -3.37
C ARG A 23 -3.94 -11.70 -3.62
N LYS A 24 -5.25 -11.82 -3.86
CA LYS A 24 -6.13 -10.67 -4.09
C LYS A 24 -6.23 -9.80 -2.84
N ALA A 25 -6.42 -10.40 -1.67
CA ALA A 25 -6.48 -9.69 -0.39
C ALA A 25 -5.17 -8.96 -0.05
N MET A 26 -4.00 -9.50 -0.44
CA MET A 26 -2.72 -8.82 -0.24
C MET A 26 -2.58 -7.61 -1.17
N SER A 27 -2.95 -7.77 -2.45
CA SER A 27 -2.92 -6.68 -3.42
C SER A 27 -3.81 -5.51 -2.98
N ASP A 28 -5.02 -5.80 -2.49
CA ASP A 28 -5.94 -4.78 -1.99
C ASP A 28 -5.36 -4.05 -0.76
N ASN A 29 -4.66 -4.76 0.14
CA ASN A 29 -3.95 -4.15 1.26
C ASN A 29 -2.79 -3.25 0.80
N VAL A 30 -1.99 -3.69 -0.18
CA VAL A 30 -0.91 -2.89 -0.75
C VAL A 30 -1.48 -1.60 -1.35
N ALA A 31 -2.55 -1.72 -2.15
CA ALA A 31 -3.20 -0.57 -2.77
C ALA A 31 -3.75 0.41 -1.74
N LEU A 32 -4.44 -0.09 -0.71
CA LEU A 32 -4.99 0.73 0.36
C LEU A 32 -3.88 1.42 1.17
N ALA A 33 -2.79 0.72 1.46
CA ALA A 33 -1.65 1.30 2.15
C ALA A 33 -0.95 2.39 1.33
N LEU A 34 -0.84 2.24 0.00
CA LEU A 34 -0.32 3.29 -0.88
C LEU A 34 -1.19 4.55 -0.85
N ILE A 35 -2.52 4.39 -0.82
CA ILE A 35 -3.46 5.51 -0.68
C ILE A 35 -3.29 6.21 0.66
N VAL A 36 -3.26 5.45 1.77
CA VAL A 36 -3.07 5.99 3.12
C VAL A 36 -1.73 6.70 3.24
N TYR A 37 -0.66 6.06 2.76
CA TYR A 37 0.68 6.63 2.72
C TYR A 37 0.70 7.95 1.95
N THR A 38 0.05 8.01 0.78
CA THR A 38 0.00 9.23 -0.03
C THR A 38 -0.77 10.35 0.69
N GLY A 39 -1.94 10.04 1.26
CA GLY A 39 -2.72 11.01 2.03
C GLY A 39 -1.95 11.55 3.24
N LEU A 40 -1.28 10.65 3.96
CA LEU A 40 -0.44 11.01 5.09
C LEU A 40 0.77 11.85 4.64
N GLN A 41 1.46 11.44 3.58
CA GLN A 41 2.62 12.14 3.03
C GLN A 41 2.25 13.57 2.65
N ILE A 42 1.09 13.79 2.00
CA ILE A 42 0.59 15.12 1.67
C ILE A 42 0.36 15.93 2.94
N PHE A 43 -0.38 15.39 3.91
CA PHE A 43 -0.69 16.12 5.15
C PHE A 43 0.58 16.51 5.92
N VAL A 44 1.52 15.58 6.06
CA VAL A 44 2.81 15.79 6.71
C VAL A 44 3.65 16.81 5.95
N THR A 45 3.70 16.72 4.62
CA THR A 45 4.45 17.67 3.77
C THR A 45 3.85 19.07 3.84
N VAL A 46 2.52 19.21 3.78
CA VAL A 46 1.82 20.50 3.89
C VAL A 46 2.05 21.13 5.26
N ASN A 47 2.02 20.37 6.35
CA ASN A 47 2.36 20.89 7.67
C ASN A 47 3.82 21.34 7.76
N ALA A 48 4.76 20.57 7.21
CA ALA A 48 6.17 20.94 7.18
C ALA A 48 6.40 22.24 6.38
N ILE A 49 5.70 22.44 5.25
CA ILE A 49 5.81 23.69 4.47
C ILE A 49 5.27 24.89 5.26
N LYS A 50 4.14 24.73 5.98
CA LYS A 50 3.56 25.80 6.82
C LYS A 50 4.49 26.19 7.98
N GLU A 51 5.30 25.26 8.48
CA GLU A 51 6.32 25.52 9.51
C GLU A 51 7.56 26.26 8.95
N GLY A 52 7.60 26.62 7.65
CA GLY A 52 8.68 27.43 7.07
C GLY A 52 9.91 26.64 6.63
N VAL A 53 9.78 25.32 6.47
CA VAL A 53 10.90 24.44 6.10
C VAL A 53 11.19 24.55 4.59
N SER A 54 11.79 25.65 4.12
CA SER A 54 12.16 25.84 2.69
C SER A 54 13.48 25.12 2.32
N SER A 55 13.70 23.92 2.85
CA SER A 55 14.97 23.19 2.70
C SER A 55 14.96 22.20 1.54
N THR A 56 16.13 21.84 1.01
CA THR A 56 16.31 20.75 0.00
C THR A 56 16.03 19.36 0.57
N LEU A 57 15.97 19.24 1.89
CA LEU A 57 15.75 18.01 2.65
C LEU A 57 14.49 17.21 2.22
N PRO A 58 13.29 17.82 2.05
CA PRO A 58 12.11 17.14 1.55
C PRO A 58 12.31 16.44 0.19
N TYR A 59 13.17 16.95 -0.69
CA TYR A 59 13.46 16.29 -1.97
C TYR A 59 14.31 15.03 -1.79
N PHE A 60 15.32 15.07 -0.91
CA PHE A 60 16.10 13.88 -0.55
C PHE A 60 15.25 12.85 0.19
N ALA A 61 14.38 13.30 1.10
CA ALA A 61 13.42 12.44 1.78
C ALA A 61 12.53 11.71 0.75
N LEU A 62 12.01 12.41 -0.26
CA LEU A 62 11.26 11.83 -1.37
C LEU A 62 12.06 10.76 -2.14
N VAL A 63 13.35 10.99 -2.42
CA VAL A 63 14.21 10.01 -3.09
C VAL A 63 14.39 8.75 -2.25
N PHE A 64 14.73 8.89 -0.96
CA PHE A 64 14.89 7.73 -0.06
C PHE A 64 13.57 6.97 0.16
N LEU A 65 12.46 7.69 0.21
CA LEU A 65 11.11 7.16 0.37
C LEU A 65 10.72 6.29 -0.85
N VAL A 66 10.95 6.78 -2.07
CA VAL A 66 10.73 5.99 -3.30
C VAL A 66 11.68 4.79 -3.35
N ALA A 67 12.96 4.98 -2.99
CA ALA A 67 13.95 3.92 -2.95
C ALA A 67 13.61 2.81 -1.95
N ALA A 68 12.83 3.11 -0.90
CA ALA A 68 12.36 2.14 0.08
C ALA A 68 11.02 1.47 -0.33
N ILE A 69 10.10 2.22 -0.94
CA ILE A 69 8.79 1.69 -1.37
C ILE A 69 8.92 0.67 -2.50
N ILE A 70 9.79 0.91 -3.49
CA ILE A 70 9.99 -0.01 -4.62
C ILE A 70 10.41 -1.44 -4.17
N PRO A 71 11.45 -1.61 -3.33
CA PRO A 71 11.83 -2.93 -2.84
C PRO A 71 10.79 -3.53 -1.91
N ALA A 72 10.05 -2.72 -1.12
CA ALA A 72 8.95 -3.22 -0.32
C ALA A 72 7.86 -3.84 -1.21
N CYS A 73 7.40 -3.13 -2.24
CA CYS A 73 6.42 -3.64 -3.21
C CYS A 73 6.92 -4.92 -3.89
N ARG A 74 8.17 -4.95 -4.38
CA ARG A 74 8.74 -6.15 -5.04
C ARG A 74 8.88 -7.34 -4.09
N TRP A 75 9.17 -7.11 -2.81
CA TRP A 75 9.30 -8.18 -1.82
C TRP A 75 7.94 -8.81 -1.49
N PHE A 76 6.92 -7.98 -1.26
CA PHE A 76 5.55 -8.47 -1.03
C PHE A 76 4.95 -9.17 -2.26
N GLU A 77 5.16 -8.61 -3.45
CA GLU A 77 4.73 -9.23 -4.71
C GLU A 77 5.40 -10.60 -4.90
N ARG A 78 6.73 -10.70 -4.78
CA ARG A 78 7.44 -11.99 -4.93
C ARG A 78 7.00 -13.05 -3.93
N ARG A 79 6.65 -12.64 -2.71
CA ARG A 79 6.22 -13.53 -1.63
C ARG A 79 4.85 -14.14 -1.91
N TRP A 80 3.90 -13.35 -2.42
CA TRP A 80 2.50 -13.76 -2.53
C TRP A 80 2.06 -14.13 -3.96
N VAL A 81 2.76 -13.66 -5.00
CA VAL A 81 2.38 -13.90 -6.41
C VAL A 81 2.71 -15.32 -6.89
N ASN A 82 3.62 -16.02 -6.20
CA ASN A 82 4.09 -17.36 -6.59
C ASN A 82 3.36 -18.51 -5.88
N LEU A 83 2.35 -18.22 -5.04
CA LEU A 83 1.54 -19.30 -4.44
C LEU A 83 0.82 -20.05 -5.55
N SER A 84 0.68 -21.37 -5.44
CA SER A 84 -0.22 -22.19 -6.27
C SER A 84 -1.69 -21.96 -5.87
N ASP A 85 -2.65 -22.34 -6.72
CA ASP A 85 -4.08 -22.10 -6.43
C ASP A 85 -4.58 -22.89 -5.21
N GLU A 86 -3.93 -23.99 -4.85
CA GLU A 86 -4.22 -24.74 -3.63
C GLU A 86 -3.72 -23.99 -2.39
N GLU A 87 -2.50 -23.44 -2.45
CA GLU A 87 -1.91 -22.64 -1.37
C GLU A 87 -2.60 -21.28 -1.19
N ALA A 88 -3.17 -20.72 -2.26
CA ALA A 88 -3.91 -19.45 -2.21
C ALA A 88 -5.16 -19.51 -1.33
N HIS A 89 -5.61 -20.71 -0.95
CA HIS A 89 -6.77 -20.95 -0.09
C HIS A 89 -6.42 -21.64 1.23
N ASP A 90 -5.14 -21.92 1.49
CA ASP A 90 -4.70 -22.60 2.70
C ASP A 90 -4.75 -21.63 3.91
N GLU A 91 -5.48 -22.02 4.94
CA GLU A 91 -5.68 -21.23 6.15
C GLU A 91 -4.42 -21.20 7.03
N ALA A 92 -3.46 -22.12 6.83
CA ALA A 92 -2.17 -22.12 7.51
C ALA A 92 -1.31 -20.90 7.16
N LEU A 93 -1.53 -20.30 5.98
CA LEU A 93 -0.82 -19.09 5.53
C LEU A 93 -1.39 -17.79 6.15
N SER A 94 -2.53 -17.85 6.83
CA SER A 94 -3.18 -16.69 7.46
C SER A 94 -2.29 -15.97 8.48
N GLY A 95 -1.45 -16.70 9.21
CA GLY A 95 -0.50 -16.13 10.17
C GLY A 95 0.63 -15.35 9.49
N ALA A 96 1.17 -15.89 8.39
CA ALA A 96 2.17 -15.21 7.57
C ALA A 96 1.58 -13.96 6.89
N PHE A 97 0.34 -14.07 6.39
CA PHE A 97 -0.42 -12.97 5.79
C PHE A 97 -0.58 -11.80 6.75
N ARG A 98 -1.02 -12.06 7.98
CA ARG A 98 -1.17 -11.02 9.00
C ARG A 98 0.14 -10.34 9.34
N ARG A 99 1.24 -11.09 9.44
CA ARG A 99 2.56 -10.50 9.70
C ARG A 99 3.01 -9.59 8.57
N ASP A 100 2.80 -10.02 7.33
CA ASP A 100 3.17 -9.25 6.14
C ASP A 100 2.29 -7.99 6.01
N GLN A 101 0.99 -8.10 6.30
CA GLN A 101 0.07 -6.97 6.39
C GLN A 101 0.54 -5.97 7.45
N ILE A 102 0.85 -6.41 8.67
CA ILE A 102 1.35 -5.53 9.74
C ILE A 102 2.65 -4.84 9.31
N LEU A 103 3.60 -5.57 8.73
CA LEU A 103 4.85 -5.00 8.21
C LEU A 103 4.59 -3.93 7.16
N LEU A 104 3.67 -4.19 6.23
CA LEU A 104 3.31 -3.24 5.18
C LEU A 104 2.74 -1.95 5.78
N TRP A 105 1.82 -2.08 6.74
CA TRP A 105 1.25 -0.93 7.45
C TRP A 105 2.28 -0.16 8.27
N VAL A 106 3.18 -0.86 8.96
CA VAL A 106 4.29 -0.24 9.70
C VAL A 106 5.23 0.51 8.77
N ILE A 107 5.53 -0.01 7.58
CA ILE A 107 6.35 0.68 6.58
C ILE A 107 5.59 1.87 6.02
N ALA A 108 4.34 1.68 5.57
CA ALA A 108 3.53 2.73 4.94
C ALA A 108 3.28 3.94 5.86
N ILE A 109 3.07 3.69 7.15
CA ILE A 109 2.89 4.76 8.15
C ILE A 109 4.25 5.20 8.72
N GLY A 110 5.13 4.27 9.04
CA GLY A 110 6.38 4.55 9.73
C GLY A 110 7.37 5.34 8.88
N LEU A 111 7.54 5.01 7.59
CA LEU A 111 8.47 5.74 6.71
C LEU A 111 8.20 7.25 6.62
N PRO A 112 6.97 7.71 6.32
CA PRO A 112 6.71 9.15 6.20
C PRO A 112 6.99 9.88 7.53
N PHE A 113 6.55 9.33 8.66
CA PHE A 113 6.84 9.93 9.97
C PHE A 113 8.31 9.90 10.34
N LEU A 114 9.02 8.79 10.09
CA LEU A 114 10.44 8.65 10.38
C LEU A 114 11.26 9.67 9.58
N LEU A 115 10.96 9.83 8.30
CA LEU A 115 11.63 10.81 7.46
C LEU A 115 11.37 12.24 7.94
N THR A 116 10.13 12.57 8.32
CA THR A 116 9.80 13.88 8.89
C THR A 116 10.48 14.13 10.23
N ALA A 117 10.54 13.12 11.10
CA ALA A 117 11.23 13.23 12.39
C ALA A 117 12.74 13.45 12.19
N ILE A 118 13.37 12.69 11.30
CA ILE A 118 14.78 12.89 10.93
C ILE A 118 14.98 14.30 10.35
N ALA A 119 14.09 14.75 9.47
CA ALA A 119 14.17 16.07 8.88
C ALA A 119 14.09 17.19 9.93
N LYS A 120 13.13 17.09 10.86
CA LYS A 120 12.97 18.04 11.98
C LYS A 120 14.17 18.00 12.92
N ALA A 121 14.69 16.81 13.24
CA ALA A 121 15.85 16.66 14.11
C ALA A 121 17.12 17.29 13.51
N ILE A 122 17.37 17.07 12.21
CA ILE A 122 18.49 17.70 11.50
C ILE A 122 18.31 19.22 11.49
N PHE A 123 17.13 19.70 11.12
CA PHE A 123 16.85 21.14 11.10
C PHE A 123 17.07 21.78 12.47
N ALA A 124 16.54 21.18 13.54
CA ALA A 124 16.71 21.65 14.92
C ALA A 124 18.16 21.59 15.41
N ALA A 125 18.98 20.67 14.90
CA ALA A 125 20.41 20.60 15.23
C ALA A 125 21.26 21.63 14.46
N THR A 126 20.74 22.19 13.36
CA THR A 126 21.45 23.16 12.49
C THR A 126 20.93 24.60 12.57
N ALA A 127 19.77 24.81 13.21
CA ALA A 127 19.15 26.12 13.44
C ALA A 127 19.59 26.71 14.79
#